data_AF-A0A1Q8E9E1-F1
#
_entry.id   AF-A0A1Q8E9E1-F1
#
_cell.length_a   1.000
_cell.length_b   1.000
_cell.length_c   1.000
_cell.angle_alpha   90.00
_cell.angle_beta   90.00
_cell.angle_gamma   90.00
#
_symmetry.space_group_name_H-M   'P 1'
#
loop_
_entity.id
_entity.type
_entity.pdbx_description
1 polymer ?
#
loop_
_entity_poly.entity_id
_entity_poly.type
_entity_poly.pdbx_seq_one_letter_code
_entity_poly.pdbx_strand_id
1 'polypeptide(L)'
;MFKEKFYEKIQEFEGKLSFWKVVLNEKKVFPFTYGYFFDTTKQVWVVYEVGERSDFGILAECGSEHEALEELYIAVRYTYRAINGR
;
A
#
# COMPACT_ATOMS: atom_id res chain seq x y z
N MET A 1 -16.96 0.48 -0.98
CA MET A 1 -16.48 0.73 -2.37
C MET A 1 -15.84 -0.56 -2.88
N PHE A 2 -16.05 -0.97 -4.14
CA PHE A 2 -15.56 -2.27 -4.63
C PHE A 2 -14.03 -2.28 -4.85
N LYS A 3 -13.42 -3.46 -4.66
CA LYS A 3 -11.99 -3.73 -4.79
C LYS A 3 -11.41 -3.26 -6.13
N GLU A 4 -12.13 -3.44 -7.25
CA GLU A 4 -11.64 -3.00 -8.56
C GLU A 4 -11.45 -1.48 -8.62
N LYS A 5 -12.35 -0.70 -8.00
CA LYS A 5 -12.22 0.77 -7.98
C LYS A 5 -11.02 1.25 -7.17
N PHE A 6 -10.57 0.47 -6.18
CA PHE A 6 -9.32 0.78 -5.46
C PHE A 6 -8.10 0.51 -6.34
N TYR A 7 -8.11 -0.60 -7.07
CA TYR A 7 -7.05 -0.93 -7.99
C TYR A 7 -6.92 0.09 -9.12
N GLU A 8 -8.03 0.51 -9.71
CA GLU A 8 -8.03 1.58 -10.72
C GLU A 8 -7.39 2.86 -10.16
N LYS A 9 -7.79 3.30 -8.97
CA LYS A 9 -7.22 4.49 -8.32
C LYS A 9 -5.74 4.35 -7.95
N ILE A 10 -5.31 3.17 -7.52
CA ILE A 10 -3.90 2.91 -7.20
C ILE A 10 -3.07 2.90 -8.50
N GLN A 11 -3.58 2.29 -9.56
CA GLN A 11 -2.94 2.29 -10.88
C GLN A 11 -2.80 3.71 -11.46
N GLU A 12 -3.76 4.61 -11.22
CA GLU A 12 -3.62 6.03 -11.59
C GLU A 12 -2.38 6.71 -10.96
N PHE A 13 -1.89 6.19 -9.83
CA PHE A 13 -0.72 6.71 -9.14
C PHE A 13 0.57 5.97 -9.47
N GLU A 14 0.57 4.68 -9.84
CA GLU A 14 1.81 3.91 -10.09
C GLU A 14 2.77 4.62 -11.06
N GLY A 15 2.26 5.17 -12.17
CA GLY A 15 3.09 5.92 -13.13
C GLY A 15 3.60 7.28 -12.64
N LYS A 16 3.14 7.75 -11.48
CA LYS A 16 3.41 9.08 -10.92
C LYS A 16 4.06 9.05 -9.53
N LEU A 17 4.39 7.85 -9.05
CA LEU A 17 4.97 7.61 -7.72
C LEU A 17 6.51 7.52 -7.72
N SER A 18 7.16 7.94 -8.81
CA SER A 18 8.62 7.84 -8.98
C SER A 18 9.12 6.39 -8.79
N PHE A 19 9.86 6.11 -7.71
CA PHE A 19 10.39 4.79 -7.41
C PHE A 19 9.43 3.92 -6.59
N TRP A 20 8.36 4.51 -6.02
CA TRP A 20 7.44 3.78 -5.18
C TRP A 20 6.56 2.82 -5.99
N LYS A 21 6.44 1.59 -5.50
CA LYS A 21 5.61 0.52 -6.07
C LYS A 21 4.49 0.16 -5.12
N VAL A 22 3.39 -0.36 -5.67
CA VAL A 22 2.28 -0.88 -4.87
C VAL A 22 2.13 -2.37 -5.10
N VAL A 23 2.15 -3.15 -4.03
CA VAL A 23 1.99 -4.60 -4.06
C VAL A 23 0.64 -4.97 -3.46
N LEU A 24 -0.14 -5.73 -4.21
CA LEU A 24 -1.51 -6.06 -3.86
C LEU A 24 -1.61 -7.52 -3.42
N ASN A 25 -2.22 -7.74 -2.26
CA ASN A 25 -2.52 -9.06 -1.71
C ASN A 25 -1.30 -9.99 -1.62
N GLU A 26 -0.11 -9.43 -1.37
CA GLU A 26 1.14 -10.17 -1.29
C GLU A 26 2.15 -9.42 -0.42
N LYS A 27 3.00 -10.16 0.30
CA LYS A 27 4.12 -9.59 1.05
C LYS A 27 5.39 -9.62 0.19
N LYS A 28 5.89 -8.45 -0.18
CA LYS A 28 7.15 -8.27 -0.91
C LYS A 28 7.99 -7.20 -0.21
N VAL A 29 9.26 -7.51 0.05
CA VAL A 29 10.16 -6.65 0.83
C VAL A 29 11.21 -6.00 -0.08
N PHE A 30 10.74 -5.30 -1.12
CA PHE A 30 11.62 -4.54 -2.02
C PHE A 30 11.60 -3.06 -1.61
N PRO A 31 12.71 -2.31 -1.74
CA PRO A 31 12.75 -0.88 -1.44
C PRO A 31 11.62 -0.10 -2.10
N PHE A 32 11.16 0.96 -1.44
CA PHE A 32 10.11 1.86 -1.93
C PHE A 32 8.82 1.11 -2.29
N THR A 33 8.31 0.29 -1.38
CA THR A 33 7.09 -0.49 -1.63
C THR A 33 6.04 -0.12 -0.60
N TYR A 34 4.82 0.17 -1.05
CA TYR A 34 3.63 0.01 -0.22
C TYR A 34 2.94 -1.28 -0.60
N GLY A 35 2.30 -1.93 0.36
CA GLY A 35 1.46 -3.06 0.01
C GLY A 35 0.54 -3.49 1.11
N TYR A 36 -0.23 -4.52 0.82
CA TYR A 36 -1.06 -5.18 1.80
C TYR A 36 -1.09 -6.69 1.57
N PHE A 37 -1.27 -7.46 2.64
CA PHE A 37 -1.42 -8.92 2.59
C PHE A 37 -2.25 -9.42 3.76
N PHE A 38 -2.80 -10.63 3.63
CA PHE A 38 -3.47 -11.30 4.75
C PHE A 38 -2.46 -12.06 5.62
N ASP A 39 -2.33 -11.69 6.89
CA ASP A 39 -1.54 -12.42 7.87
C ASP A 39 -2.38 -13.57 8.43
N THR A 40 -2.08 -14.79 7.99
CA THR A 40 -2.79 -16.00 8.43
C THR A 40 -2.53 -16.37 9.89
N THR A 41 -1.45 -15.88 10.49
CA THR A 41 -1.15 -16.16 11.91
C THR A 41 -2.04 -15.32 12.81
N LYS A 42 -2.21 -14.04 12.45
CA LYS A 42 -3.02 -13.08 13.21
C LYS A 42 -4.48 -13.01 12.75
N GLN A 43 -4.80 -13.59 11.58
CA GLN A 43 -6.11 -13.52 10.94
C GLN A 43 -6.56 -12.07 10.64
N VAL A 44 -5.61 -11.22 10.24
CA VAL A 44 -5.84 -9.80 9.92
C VAL A 44 -5.23 -9.43 8.58
N TRP A 45 -5.71 -8.34 7.98
CA TRP A 45 -5.11 -7.73 6.82
C TRP A 45 -4.06 -6.71 7.25
N VAL A 46 -2.83 -6.85 6.79
CA VAL A 46 -1.72 -5.97 7.15
C VAL A 46 -1.43 -5.04 5.99
N VAL A 47 -1.40 -3.75 6.25
CA VAL A 47 -0.86 -2.73 5.34
C VAL A 47 0.54 -2.38 5.78
N TYR A 48 1.47 -2.35 4.83
CA TYR A 48 2.89 -2.19 5.12
C TYR A 48 3.56 -1.21 4.16
N GLU A 49 4.70 -0.70 4.62
CA GLU A 49 5.67 -0.03 3.79
C GLU A 49 7.04 -0.70 3.89
N VAL A 50 7.82 -0.49 2.85
CA VAL A 50 9.22 -0.88 2.78
C VAL A 50 10.00 0.37 2.40
N GLY A 51 10.79 0.88 3.34
CA GLY A 51 11.60 2.06 3.15
C GLY A 51 12.74 1.86 2.15
N GLU A 52 13.49 2.94 1.89
CA GLU A 52 14.63 2.94 0.96
C GLU A 52 15.67 1.86 1.31
N ARG A 53 15.89 1.60 2.60
CA ARG A 53 16.88 0.64 3.08
C ARG A 53 16.31 -0.76 3.29
N SER A 54 15.16 -1.05 2.69
CA SER A 54 14.41 -2.30 2.86
C SER A 54 13.95 -2.55 4.31
N ASP A 55 13.83 -1.49 5.10
CA ASP A 55 13.21 -1.51 6.42
C ASP A 55 11.70 -1.75 6.27
N PHE A 56 11.18 -2.78 6.92
CA PHE A 56 9.78 -3.16 6.85
C PHE A 56 8.99 -2.50 7.99
N GLY A 57 8.02 -1.67 7.64
CA GLY A 57 7.11 -1.00 8.56
C GLY A 57 5.68 -1.50 8.40
N ILE A 58 4.98 -1.72 9.51
CA ILE A 58 3.53 -1.95 9.49
C ILE A 58 2.85 -0.59 9.64
N LEU A 59 1.98 -0.27 8.70
CA LEU A 59 1.18 0.95 8.71
C LEU A 59 -0.15 0.75 9.42
N ALA A 60 -0.81 -0.39 9.17
CA ALA A 60 -2.09 -0.72 9.77
C ALA A 60 -2.32 -2.23 9.82
N GLU A 61 -3.14 -2.67 10.79
CA GLU A 61 -3.74 -4.00 10.85
C GLU A 61 -5.27 -3.82 10.82
N CYS A 62 -5.93 -4.51 9.89
CA CYS A 62 -7.34 -4.31 9.56
C CYS A 62 -8.12 -5.62 9.67
N GLY A 63 -9.40 -5.52 10.04
CA GLY A 63 -10.28 -6.69 10.16
C GLY A 63 -10.77 -7.20 8.81
N SER A 64 -10.72 -6.37 7.77
CA SER A 64 -11.19 -6.72 6.42
C SER A 64 -10.25 -6.25 5.32
N GLU A 65 -10.35 -6.89 4.15
CA GLU A 65 -9.59 -6.49 2.96
C GLU A 65 -9.96 -5.05 2.54
N HIS A 66 -11.23 -4.67 2.71
CA HIS A 66 -11.71 -3.36 2.31
C HIS A 66 -11.04 -2.24 3.12
N GLU A 67 -10.97 -2.38 4.44
CA GLU A 67 -10.29 -1.44 5.33
C GLU A 67 -8.80 -1.33 4.96
N ALA A 68 -8.13 -2.46 4.70
CA ALA A 68 -6.73 -2.45 4.30
C ALA A 68 -6.49 -1.72 2.97
N LEU A 69 -7.40 -1.85 2.00
CA LEU A 69 -7.32 -1.11 0.73
C LEU A 69 -7.53 0.40 0.92
N GLU A 70 -8.39 0.80 1.87
CA GLU A 70 -8.59 2.21 2.23
C GLU A 70 -7.33 2.82 2.83
N GLU A 71 -6.73 2.15 3.81
CA GLU A 71 -5.47 2.56 4.43
C GLU A 71 -4.32 2.61 3.42
N LEU A 72 -4.21 1.60 2.56
CA LEU A 72 -3.21 1.58 1.49
C LEU A 72 -3.38 2.78 0.54
N TYR A 73 -4.62 3.07 0.13
CA TYR A 73 -4.90 4.23 -0.73
C TYR A 73 -4.52 5.55 -0.05
N ILE A 74 -4.79 5.71 1.25
CA ILE A 74 -4.40 6.90 2.01
C ILE A 74 -2.88 7.09 1.99
N ALA A 75 -2.12 6.03 2.28
CA ALA A 75 -0.65 6.06 2.26
C ALA A 75 -0.11 6.42 0.87
N VAL A 76 -0.59 5.72 -0.17
CA VAL A 76 -0.17 5.98 -1.56
C VAL A 76 -0.50 7.41 -1.98
N ARG A 77 -1.70 7.91 -1.66
CA ARG A 77 -2.13 9.27 -1.99
C ARG A 77 -1.29 10.33 -1.28
N TYR A 78 -0.90 10.08 -0.02
CA TYR A 78 -0.03 10.98 0.72
C TYR A 78 1.34 11.10 0.03
N THR A 79 1.95 9.98 -0.32
CA THR A 79 3.23 9.94 -1.04
C THR A 79 3.14 10.58 -2.43
N TYR A 80 2.07 10.30 -3.18
CA TYR A 80 1.81 10.96 -4.46
C TYR A 80 1.79 12.49 -4.33
N ARG A 81 1.10 13.02 -3.32
CA ARG A 81 1.04 14.47 -3.06
C ARG A 81 2.39 15.04 -2.67
N ALA A 82 3.17 14.33 -1.86
CA ALA A 82 4.51 14.76 -1.45
C ALA A 82 5.48 14.85 -2.64
N ILE A 83 5.34 13.95 -3.63
CA ILE A 83 6.18 13.90 -4.83
C ILE A 83 5.75 14.96 -5.86
N ASN A 84 4.45 15.06 -6.15
CA ASN A 84 3.93 15.86 -7.27
C ASN A 84 3.39 17.23 -6.89
N GLY A 85 3.27 17.52 -5.58
CA GLY A 85 2.78 18.80 -5.06
C GLY A 85 3.87 19.85 -4.84
N ARG A 86 5.06 19.66 -5.42
CA ARG A 86 6.19 20.59 -5.39
C ARG A 86 6.35 21.31 -6.72
#